data_AF-H3NKZ1-F1
#
_entry.id   AF-H3NKZ1-F1
#
_cell.length_a   1.000
_cell.length_b   1.000
_cell.length_c   1.000
_cell.angle_alpha   90.00
_cell.angle_beta   90.00
_cell.angle_gamma   90.00
#
_symmetry.space_group_name_H-M   'P 1'
#
loop_
_entity.id
_entity.type
_entity.pdbx_description
1 polymer ?
#
loop_
_entity_poly.entity_id
_entity_poly.type
_entity_poly.pdbx_seq_one_letter_code
_entity_poly.pdbx_strand_id
1 'polypeptide(L)'
;MINTIISAIGVYISTSIDYLLILVILFAQLHSKREKLQIYAGQYLGTAVLVSISLFAAYVVNFIPDKWIVGLLGLIPLFIGIKFALSGEDEDETEEIREKIEQDKSKNLLWTVVLLTIASGGDNLGVYIPYFSSLNWSKIIIVLIIFAIGIAILCELSRSLSKIPMVSEIIEKYEKIIVPVVFIALGIYIMYENGTIQTIVKMLGI
;
A
#
# COMPACT_ATOMS: atom_id res chain seq x y z
N MET A 1 -6.70 -0.47 29.41
CA MET A 1 -5.76 0.24 28.51
C MET A 1 -4.77 -0.72 27.87
N ILE A 2 -4.13 -1.62 28.62
CA ILE A 2 -3.21 -2.65 28.08
C ILE A 2 -3.85 -3.49 26.96
N ASN A 3 -5.07 -3.99 27.12
CA ASN A 3 -5.76 -4.74 26.05
C ASN A 3 -5.97 -3.92 24.76
N THR A 4 -6.18 -2.61 24.88
CA THR A 4 -6.28 -1.72 23.70
C THR A 4 -4.93 -1.62 22.99
N ILE A 5 -3.84 -1.52 23.75
CA ILE A 5 -2.49 -1.48 23.17
C ILE A 5 -2.19 -2.78 22.42
N ILE A 6 -2.41 -3.93 23.06
CA ILE A 6 -2.15 -5.25 22.46
C ILE A 6 -3.01 -5.46 21.21
N SER A 7 -4.31 -5.16 21.30
CA SER A 7 -5.20 -5.29 20.13
C SER A 7 -4.84 -4.33 19.01
N ALA A 8 -4.45 -3.08 19.32
CA ALA A 8 -4.04 -2.12 18.30
C ALA A 8 -2.77 -2.57 17.57
N ILE A 9 -1.80 -3.13 18.31
CA ILE A 9 -0.60 -3.72 17.73
C ILE A 9 -0.98 -4.90 16.83
N GLY A 10 -1.84 -5.81 17.32
CA GLY A 10 -2.29 -6.96 16.55
C GLY A 10 -3.03 -6.57 15.27
N VAL A 11 -3.94 -5.61 15.36
CA VAL A 11 -4.65 -5.04 14.21
C VAL A 11 -3.65 -4.44 13.22
N TYR A 12 -2.77 -3.55 13.67
CA TYR A 12 -1.80 -2.90 12.79
C TYR A 12 -0.89 -3.92 12.08
N ILE A 13 -0.35 -4.90 12.81
CA ILE A 13 0.50 -5.93 12.20
C ILE A 13 -0.29 -6.74 11.17
N SER A 14 -1.51 -7.16 11.50
CA SER A 14 -2.35 -7.95 10.61
C SER A 14 -2.70 -7.21 9.32
N THR A 15 -2.88 -5.89 9.39
CA THR A 15 -3.33 -5.04 8.28
C THR A 15 -2.17 -4.39 7.52
N SER A 16 -0.93 -4.61 7.94
CA SER A 16 0.22 -3.88 7.36
C SER A 16 1.35 -4.77 6.85
N ILE A 17 1.22 -6.09 6.97
CA ILE A 17 2.28 -7.03 6.57
C ILE A 17 2.44 -7.14 5.05
N ASP A 18 1.36 -6.92 4.33
CA ASP A 18 1.26 -6.88 2.87
C ASP A 18 2.04 -5.70 2.26
N TYR A 19 2.11 -4.54 2.94
CA TYR A 19 2.93 -3.42 2.47
C TYR A 19 4.43 -3.67 2.58
N LEU A 20 4.87 -4.60 3.42
CA LEU A 20 6.30 -4.81 3.70
C LEU A 20 7.07 -5.07 2.41
N LEU A 21 6.53 -5.93 1.53
CA LEU A 21 7.18 -6.27 0.27
C LEU A 21 7.27 -5.06 -0.68
N ILE A 22 6.20 -4.27 -0.79
CA ILE A 22 6.17 -3.05 -1.60
C ILE A 22 7.19 -2.05 -1.08
N LEU A 23 7.23 -1.83 0.25
CA LEU A 23 8.16 -0.91 0.88
C LEU A 23 9.61 -1.36 0.72
N VAL A 24 9.91 -2.66 0.81
CA VAL A 24 11.24 -3.20 0.56
C VAL A 24 11.70 -2.86 -0.86
N ILE A 25 10.85 -3.05 -1.87
CA ILE A 25 11.15 -2.71 -3.26
C ILE A 25 11.41 -1.20 -3.39
N LEU A 26 10.53 -0.36 -2.85
CA LEU A 26 10.69 1.10 -2.92
C LEU A 26 11.96 1.60 -2.20
N PHE A 27 12.35 0.97 -1.09
CA PHE A 27 13.58 1.33 -0.38
C PHE A 27 14.84 0.74 -1.03
N ALA A 28 14.74 -0.34 -1.80
CA ALA A 28 15.85 -0.87 -2.58
C ALA A 28 16.19 0.07 -3.76
N GLN A 29 15.17 0.69 -4.36
CA GLN A 29 15.31 1.68 -5.44
C GLN A 29 15.56 3.11 -4.93
N LEU A 30 16.06 3.27 -3.70
CA LEU A 30 16.24 4.58 -3.10
C LEU A 30 17.53 5.25 -3.61
N HIS A 31 17.42 6.40 -4.26
CA HIS A 31 18.56 7.16 -4.78
C HIS A 31 18.91 8.39 -3.91
N SER A 32 17.99 8.85 -3.06
CA SER A 32 18.20 10.06 -2.24
C SER A 32 17.53 10.07 -0.86
N LYS A 33 18.03 10.94 0.04
CA LYS A 33 17.37 11.22 1.34
C LYS A 33 15.98 11.82 1.19
N ARG A 34 15.71 12.53 0.08
CA ARG A 34 14.41 13.16 -0.19
C ARG A 34 13.34 12.12 -0.50
N GLU A 35 13.68 11.11 -1.29
CA GLU A 35 12.78 9.98 -1.59
C GLU A 35 12.45 9.19 -0.32
N LYS A 36 13.41 9.06 0.61
CA LYS A 36 13.15 8.43 1.91
C LYS A 36 12.03 9.17 2.61
N LEU A 37 12.13 10.50 2.70
CA LEU A 37 11.10 11.30 3.36
C LEU A 37 9.74 11.21 2.64
N GLN A 38 9.74 11.10 1.31
CA GLN A 38 8.51 10.93 0.52
C GLN A 38 7.83 9.59 0.78
N ILE A 39 8.59 8.49 0.95
CA ILE A 39 8.01 7.18 1.31
C ILE A 39 7.38 7.24 2.70
N TYR A 40 8.07 7.83 3.68
CA TYR A 40 7.52 7.99 5.04
C TYR A 40 6.25 8.85 5.01
N ALA A 41 6.32 10.04 4.39
CA ALA A 41 5.18 10.95 4.30
C ALA A 41 4.00 10.29 3.58
N GLY A 42 4.26 9.54 2.50
CA GLY A 42 3.23 8.82 1.76
C GLY A 42 2.55 7.74 2.59
N GLN A 43 3.30 6.96 3.37
CA GLN A 43 2.73 5.94 4.26
C GLN A 43 1.87 6.56 5.37
N TYR A 44 2.34 7.65 5.98
CA TYR A 44 1.54 8.39 6.97
C TYR A 44 0.26 8.96 6.36
N LEU A 45 0.34 9.60 5.20
CA LEU A 45 -0.82 10.21 4.53
C LEU A 45 -1.81 9.14 4.05
N GLY A 46 -1.35 8.08 3.40
CA GLY A 46 -2.21 6.99 2.93
C GLY A 46 -2.91 6.28 4.08
N THR A 47 -2.18 5.95 5.15
CA THR A 47 -2.77 5.35 6.35
C THR A 47 -3.74 6.30 7.04
N ALA A 48 -3.42 7.60 7.10
CA ALA A 48 -4.33 8.59 7.66
C ALA A 48 -5.65 8.65 6.89
N VAL A 49 -5.62 8.60 5.54
CA VAL A 49 -6.84 8.54 4.72
C VAL A 49 -7.67 7.29 5.05
N LEU A 50 -7.06 6.11 5.08
CA LEU A 50 -7.76 4.86 5.42
C LEU A 50 -8.39 4.89 6.82
N VAL A 51 -7.63 5.38 7.80
CA VAL A 51 -8.09 5.52 9.19
C VAL A 51 -9.21 6.56 9.30
N SER A 52 -9.11 7.69 8.63
CA SER A 52 -10.15 8.72 8.60
C SER A 52 -11.44 8.20 7.97
N ILE A 53 -11.36 7.48 6.85
CA ILE A 53 -12.52 6.83 6.21
C ILE A 53 -13.14 5.81 7.18
N SER A 54 -12.30 5.01 7.85
CA SER A 54 -12.77 4.00 8.80
C SER A 54 -13.48 4.60 10.01
N LEU A 55 -12.91 5.66 10.61
CA LEU A 55 -13.52 6.39 11.72
C LEU A 55 -14.83 7.06 11.29
N PHE A 56 -14.85 7.68 10.11
CA PHE A 56 -16.07 8.27 9.58
C PHE A 56 -17.17 7.22 9.38
N ALA A 57 -16.84 6.08 8.77
CA ALA A 57 -17.78 4.99 8.56
C ALA A 57 -18.29 4.37 9.88
N ALA A 58 -17.40 4.23 10.87
CA ALA A 58 -17.71 3.69 12.20
C ALA A 58 -18.72 4.57 12.98
N TYR A 59 -18.68 5.90 12.84
CA TYR A 59 -19.50 6.82 13.64
C TYR A 59 -20.65 7.49 12.88
N VAL A 60 -20.49 7.75 11.59
CA VAL A 60 -21.43 8.56 10.81
C VAL A 60 -22.36 7.69 9.98
N VAL A 61 -21.91 6.53 9.51
CA VAL A 61 -22.64 5.77 8.47
C VAL A 61 -23.02 4.34 8.90
N ASN A 62 -22.42 3.75 9.94
CA ASN A 62 -22.56 2.30 10.27
C ASN A 62 -22.46 1.42 9.01
N PHE A 63 -21.69 1.87 8.02
CA PHE A 63 -21.64 1.29 6.69
C PHE A 63 -20.30 0.60 6.51
N ILE A 64 -20.35 -0.68 6.17
CA ILE A 64 -19.18 -1.45 5.78
C ILE A 64 -19.24 -1.47 4.24
N PRO A 65 -18.26 -0.88 3.52
CA PRO A 65 -18.23 -0.95 2.07
C PRO A 65 -18.28 -2.41 1.61
N ASP A 66 -19.10 -2.69 0.59
CA ASP A 66 -19.14 -4.02 0.01
C ASP A 66 -17.74 -4.42 -0.48
N LYS A 67 -17.32 -5.65 -0.17
CA LYS A 67 -15.97 -6.14 -0.48
C LYS A 67 -15.60 -5.92 -1.94
N TRP A 68 -16.51 -6.15 -2.89
CA TRP A 68 -16.22 -5.98 -4.31
C TRP A 68 -15.86 -4.54 -4.71
N ILE A 69 -16.37 -3.53 -4.02
CA ILE A 69 -16.01 -2.12 -4.27
C ILE A 69 -14.58 -1.88 -3.79
N VAL A 70 -14.23 -2.45 -2.64
CA VAL A 70 -12.89 -2.35 -2.08
C VAL A 70 -11.87 -3.02 -3.00
N GLY A 71 -12.18 -4.16 -3.58
CA GLY A 71 -11.25 -4.84 -4.48
C GLY A 71 -10.98 -4.11 -5.79
N LEU A 72 -11.81 -3.13 -6.21
CA LEU A 72 -11.49 -2.23 -7.34
C LEU A 72 -10.20 -1.45 -7.12
N LEU A 73 -9.79 -1.24 -5.86
CA LEU A 73 -8.52 -0.62 -5.54
C LEU A 73 -7.31 -1.42 -6.06
N GLY A 74 -7.46 -2.73 -6.25
CA GLY A 74 -6.45 -3.57 -6.91
C GLY A 74 -6.14 -3.17 -8.36
N LEU A 75 -6.98 -2.36 -9.01
CA LEU A 75 -6.70 -1.79 -10.33
C LEU A 75 -5.49 -0.85 -10.33
N ILE A 76 -5.20 -0.17 -9.21
CA ILE A 76 -4.06 0.75 -9.08
C ILE A 76 -2.73 0.00 -9.21
N PRO A 77 -2.41 -0.99 -8.34
CA PRO A 77 -1.20 -1.78 -8.51
C PRO A 77 -1.20 -2.56 -9.83
N LEU A 78 -2.35 -3.07 -10.30
CA LEU A 78 -2.42 -3.73 -11.60
C LEU A 78 -2.00 -2.82 -12.75
N PHE A 79 -2.53 -1.59 -12.80
CA PHE A 79 -2.18 -0.60 -13.82
C PHE A 79 -0.69 -0.22 -13.76
N ILE A 80 -0.16 0.00 -12.55
CA ILE A 80 1.26 0.30 -12.35
C ILE A 80 2.10 -0.85 -12.90
N GLY A 81 1.78 -2.09 -12.52
CA GLY A 81 2.52 -3.26 -12.97
C GLY A 81 2.47 -3.46 -14.49
N ILE A 82 1.30 -3.33 -15.13
CA ILE A 82 1.18 -3.42 -16.59
C ILE A 82 2.00 -2.32 -17.28
N LYS A 83 1.91 -1.08 -16.81
CA LYS A 83 2.68 0.04 -17.38
C LYS A 83 4.18 -0.23 -17.30
N PHE A 84 4.67 -0.73 -16.16
CA PHE A 84 6.08 -1.10 -16.01
C PHE A 84 6.49 -2.27 -16.91
N ALA A 85 5.62 -3.26 -17.14
CA ALA A 85 5.91 -4.38 -18.04
C ALA A 85 6.05 -3.93 -19.50
N LEU A 86 5.17 -3.05 -19.97
CA LEU A 86 5.15 -2.58 -21.36
C LEU A 86 6.26 -1.57 -21.67
N SER A 87 6.76 -0.83 -20.69
CA SER A 87 7.91 0.06 -20.87
C SER A 87 9.26 -0.67 -20.90
N GLY A 88 9.29 -2.00 -20.90
CA GLY A 88 10.52 -2.78 -20.88
C GLY A 88 11.15 -3.09 -22.25
N GLU A 89 10.47 -2.79 -23.37
CA GLU A 89 10.82 -3.33 -24.69
C GLU A 89 11.68 -2.40 -25.59
N ASP A 90 11.80 -1.09 -25.31
CA ASP A 90 12.62 -0.17 -26.12
C ASP A 90 13.71 0.51 -25.29
N GLU A 91 14.94 -0.02 -25.29
CA GLU A 91 16.02 0.47 -24.42
C GLU A 91 16.39 1.96 -24.62
N ASP A 92 16.16 2.54 -25.81
CA ASP A 92 16.44 3.95 -26.11
C ASP A 92 15.28 4.91 -25.78
N GLU A 93 14.01 4.51 -25.98
CA GLU A 93 12.85 5.33 -25.57
C GLU A 93 12.54 5.18 -24.07
N THR A 94 12.90 4.05 -23.47
CA THR A 94 12.69 3.79 -22.05
C THR A 94 13.62 4.60 -21.17
N GLU A 95 14.82 4.99 -21.61
CA GLU A 95 15.65 5.97 -20.89
C GLU A 95 15.06 7.39 -20.98
N GLU A 96 14.58 7.85 -22.15
CA GLU A 96 13.93 9.16 -22.26
C GLU A 96 12.57 9.23 -21.54
N ILE A 97 11.81 8.12 -21.46
CA ILE A 97 10.56 8.02 -20.71
C ILE A 97 10.83 7.81 -19.22
N ARG A 98 11.85 7.03 -18.83
CA ARG A 98 12.31 6.98 -17.43
C ARG A 98 12.83 8.33 -16.99
N GLU A 99 13.56 9.09 -17.81
CA GLU A 99 14.02 10.44 -17.54
C GLU A 99 12.89 11.47 -17.52
N LYS A 100 11.90 11.40 -18.43
CA LYS A 100 10.70 12.27 -18.37
C LYS A 100 9.82 11.93 -17.17
N ILE A 101 9.72 10.65 -16.81
CA ILE A 101 9.05 10.21 -15.58
C ILE A 101 9.94 10.49 -14.35
N GLU A 102 11.27 10.56 -14.44
CA GLU A 102 12.22 10.87 -13.35
C GLU A 102 12.31 12.36 -13.06
N GLN A 103 12.25 13.18 -14.11
CA GLN A 103 12.03 14.62 -14.03
C GLN A 103 10.67 14.94 -13.38
N ASP A 104 9.69 14.01 -13.44
CA ASP A 104 8.39 14.09 -12.75
C ASP A 104 8.33 13.33 -11.39
N LYS A 105 9.15 12.29 -11.17
CA LYS A 105 9.15 11.39 -9.98
C LYS A 105 9.60 12.09 -8.72
N SER A 106 10.48 13.10 -8.82
CA SER A 106 10.94 13.89 -7.65
C SER A 106 9.81 14.65 -6.95
N LYS A 107 8.66 14.87 -7.63
CA LYS A 107 7.42 15.40 -7.04
C LYS A 107 6.34 14.32 -6.82
N ASN A 108 6.39 13.20 -7.55
CA ASN A 108 5.32 12.19 -7.59
C ASN A 108 5.51 10.94 -6.72
N LEU A 109 6.71 10.63 -6.18
CA LEU A 109 6.89 9.43 -5.34
C LEU A 109 5.99 9.41 -4.09
N LEU A 110 5.80 10.57 -3.44
CA LEU A 110 4.89 10.69 -2.29
C LEU A 110 3.49 10.23 -2.66
N TRP A 111 2.94 10.73 -3.77
CA TRP A 111 1.58 10.41 -4.21
C TRP A 111 1.46 8.97 -4.69
N THR A 112 2.50 8.43 -5.33
CA THR A 112 2.57 7.00 -5.64
C THR A 112 2.46 6.17 -4.37
N VAL A 113 3.20 6.52 -3.31
CA VAL A 113 3.16 5.79 -2.04
C VAL A 113 1.79 5.95 -1.38
N VAL A 114 1.20 7.15 -1.37
CA VAL A 114 -0.17 7.38 -0.86
C VAL A 114 -1.17 6.48 -1.58
N LEU A 115 -1.14 6.47 -2.92
CA LEU A 115 -2.05 5.67 -3.73
C LEU A 115 -1.84 4.18 -3.51
N LEU A 116 -0.59 3.71 -3.41
CA LEU A 116 -0.28 2.30 -3.12
C LEU A 116 -0.73 1.89 -1.73
N THR A 117 -0.55 2.74 -0.71
CA THR A 117 -1.02 2.48 0.65
C THR A 117 -2.55 2.42 0.68
N ILE A 118 -3.25 3.37 0.05
CA ILE A 118 -4.72 3.35 -0.03
C ILE A 118 -5.20 2.12 -0.81
N ALA A 119 -4.52 1.80 -1.92
CA ALA A 119 -4.93 0.72 -2.80
C ALA A 119 -4.79 -0.65 -2.14
N SER A 120 -3.63 -0.90 -1.54
CA SER A 120 -3.34 -2.15 -0.85
C SER A 120 -4.07 -2.22 0.49
N GLY A 121 -4.36 -1.07 1.10
CA GLY A 121 -5.00 -0.98 2.40
C GLY A 121 -6.51 -0.79 2.41
N GLY A 122 -7.16 -0.81 1.24
CA GLY A 122 -8.60 -0.67 1.17
C GLY A 122 -9.35 -1.80 1.87
N ASP A 123 -8.84 -3.02 1.76
CA ASP A 123 -9.38 -4.21 2.44
C ASP A 123 -9.26 -4.13 3.97
N ASN A 124 -8.29 -3.37 4.47
CA ASN A 124 -8.16 -3.07 5.90
C ASN A 124 -9.35 -2.30 6.47
N LEU A 125 -10.16 -1.63 5.65
CA LEU A 125 -11.40 -0.99 6.10
C LEU A 125 -12.32 -2.01 6.78
N GLY A 126 -12.36 -3.26 6.31
CA GLY A 126 -13.13 -4.35 6.91
C GLY A 126 -12.68 -4.72 8.33
N VAL A 127 -11.44 -4.41 8.70
CA VAL A 127 -10.89 -4.61 10.06
C VAL A 127 -11.01 -3.32 10.88
N TYR A 128 -10.63 -2.18 10.31
CA TYR A 128 -10.59 -0.89 11.01
C TYR A 128 -11.97 -0.40 11.41
N ILE A 129 -12.99 -0.50 10.53
CA ILE A 129 -14.35 -0.02 10.82
C ILE A 129 -14.96 -0.69 12.06
N PRO A 130 -15.08 -2.05 12.15
CA PRO A 130 -15.62 -2.69 13.34
C PRO A 130 -14.71 -2.50 14.56
N TYR A 131 -13.39 -2.45 14.37
CA TYR A 131 -12.47 -2.19 15.47
C TYR A 131 -12.72 -0.81 16.09
N PHE A 132 -12.74 0.26 15.30
CA PHE A 132 -13.01 1.61 15.79
C PHE A 132 -14.41 1.79 16.36
N SER A 133 -15.42 1.13 15.79
CA SER A 133 -16.81 1.15 16.31
C SER A 133 -16.92 0.59 17.73
N SER A 134 -16.00 -0.29 18.13
CA SER A 134 -15.96 -0.88 19.47
C SER A 134 -15.25 -0.04 20.54
N LEU A 135 -14.64 1.09 20.13
CA LEU A 135 -13.78 1.89 20.99
C LEU A 135 -14.44 3.22 21.37
N ASN A 136 -14.02 3.78 22.51
CA ASN A 136 -14.32 5.15 22.89
C ASN A 136 -13.19 6.09 22.45
N TRP A 137 -13.44 7.40 22.51
CA TRP A 137 -12.51 8.41 22.02
C TRP A 137 -11.10 8.32 22.62
N SER A 138 -10.99 8.07 23.93
CA SER A 138 -9.69 7.91 24.60
C SER A 138 -8.90 6.71 24.08
N LYS A 139 -9.58 5.59 23.79
CA LYS A 139 -8.94 4.41 23.19
C LYS A 139 -8.54 4.65 21.75
N ILE A 140 -9.32 5.40 20.98
CA ILE A 140 -8.97 5.76 19.59
C ILE A 140 -7.66 6.52 19.55
N ILE A 141 -7.47 7.53 20.41
CA ILE A 141 -6.20 8.28 20.47
C ILE A 141 -5.00 7.35 20.68
N ILE A 142 -5.13 6.34 21.55
CA ILE A 142 -4.09 5.34 21.79
C ILE A 142 -3.82 4.52 20.53
N VAL A 143 -4.86 4.05 19.85
CA VAL A 143 -4.74 3.31 18.59
C VAL A 143 -4.01 4.15 17.54
N LEU A 144 -4.37 5.43 17.38
CA LEU A 144 -3.74 6.33 16.42
C LEU A 144 -2.24 6.53 16.70
N ILE A 145 -1.86 6.66 17.97
CA ILE A 145 -0.44 6.72 18.37
C ILE A 145 0.28 5.43 18.02
N ILE A 146 -0.34 4.27 18.28
CA ILE A 146 0.25 2.97 17.97
C ILE A 146 0.42 2.78 16.47
N PHE A 147 -0.58 3.15 15.67
CA PHE A 147 -0.49 3.09 14.21
C PHE A 147 0.62 4.01 13.71
N ALA A 148 0.71 5.25 14.22
CA ALA A 148 1.79 6.17 13.85
C ALA A 148 3.18 5.59 14.15
N ILE A 149 3.38 5.03 15.34
CA ILE A 149 4.64 4.34 15.71
C ILE A 149 4.88 3.13 14.80
N GLY A 150 3.83 2.35 14.53
CA GLY A 150 3.85 1.20 13.66
C GLY A 150 4.32 1.54 12.25
N ILE A 151 3.89 2.68 11.69
CA ILE A 151 4.34 3.16 10.37
C ILE A 151 5.84 3.41 10.38
N ALA A 152 6.36 4.08 11.40
CA ALA A 152 7.80 4.32 11.52
C ALA A 152 8.60 3.01 11.61
N ILE A 153 8.13 2.05 12.41
CA ILE A 153 8.76 0.73 12.56
C ILE A 153 8.73 -0.04 11.24
N LEU A 154 7.58 -0.10 10.57
CA LEU A 154 7.42 -0.82 9.30
C LEU A 154 8.32 -0.24 8.22
N CYS A 155 8.42 1.09 8.13
CA CYS A 155 9.32 1.75 7.18
C CYS A 155 10.79 1.45 7.47
N GLU A 156 11.26 1.53 8.73
CA GLU A 156 12.67 1.21 9.05
C GLU A 156 12.96 -0.30 8.91
N LEU A 157 11.99 -1.18 9.19
CA LEU A 157 12.13 -2.62 8.96
C LEU A 157 12.29 -2.89 7.46
N SER A 158 11.40 -2.34 6.64
CA SER A 158 11.44 -2.49 5.18
C SER A 158 12.75 -1.95 4.59
N ARG A 159 13.21 -0.79 5.08
CA ARG A 159 14.50 -0.20 4.71
C ARG A 159 15.70 -1.02 5.18
N SER A 160 15.60 -1.74 6.28
CA SER A 160 16.68 -2.60 6.76
C SER A 160 16.75 -3.87 5.92
N LEU A 161 15.59 -4.45 5.59
CA LEU A 161 15.47 -5.60 4.71
C LEU A 161 15.93 -5.29 3.28
N SER A 162 15.65 -4.08 2.76
CA SER A 162 16.07 -3.68 1.42
C SER A 162 17.58 -3.58 1.25
N LYS A 163 18.34 -3.46 2.35
CA LYS A 163 19.82 -3.40 2.33
C LYS A 163 20.48 -4.77 2.42
N ILE A 164 19.73 -5.86 2.58
CA ILE A 164 20.30 -7.20 2.57
C ILE A 164 20.88 -7.42 1.17
N PRO A 165 22.18 -7.73 1.02
CA PRO A 165 22.85 -7.79 -0.28
C PRO A 165 22.10 -8.68 -1.28
N MET A 166 21.65 -9.85 -0.83
CA MET A 166 20.84 -10.77 -1.65
C MET A 166 19.54 -10.12 -2.15
N VAL A 167 18.85 -9.34 -1.32
CA VAL A 167 17.59 -8.68 -1.69
C VAL A 167 17.87 -7.52 -2.64
N SER A 168 18.85 -6.67 -2.32
CA SER A 168 19.23 -5.52 -3.15
C SER A 168 19.71 -5.97 -4.52
N GLU A 169 20.62 -6.94 -4.59
CA GLU A 169 21.16 -7.45 -5.86
C GLU A 169 20.09 -8.12 -6.73
N ILE A 170 19.16 -8.88 -6.14
CA ILE A 170 18.05 -9.50 -6.89
C ILE A 170 17.12 -8.41 -7.43
N ILE A 171 16.76 -7.43 -6.61
CA ILE A 171 15.86 -6.35 -7.03
C ILE A 171 16.54 -5.50 -8.10
N GLU A 172 17.78 -5.06 -7.92
CA GLU A 172 18.52 -4.26 -8.89
C GLU A 172 18.72 -5.00 -10.22
N LYS A 173 19.04 -6.30 -10.17
CA LYS A 173 19.29 -7.10 -11.38
C LYS A 173 18.03 -7.40 -12.16
N TYR A 174 16.89 -7.59 -11.49
CA TYR A 174 15.64 -8.04 -12.10
C TYR A 174 14.49 -7.05 -11.91
N GLU A 175 14.76 -5.78 -11.58
CA GLU A 175 13.71 -4.79 -11.28
C GLU A 175 12.69 -4.66 -12.41
N LYS A 176 13.16 -4.69 -13.66
CA LYS A 176 12.33 -4.62 -14.88
C LYS A 176 11.32 -5.75 -14.99
N ILE A 177 11.50 -6.86 -14.25
CA ILE A 177 10.62 -8.02 -14.23
C ILE A 177 9.90 -8.12 -12.88
N ILE A 178 10.63 -8.05 -11.77
CA ILE A 178 10.12 -8.22 -10.40
C ILE A 178 9.04 -7.18 -10.11
N VAL A 179 9.32 -5.90 -10.39
CA VAL A 179 8.40 -4.80 -10.09
C VAL A 179 7.05 -5.00 -10.81
N PRO A 180 6.99 -5.16 -12.14
CA PRO A 180 5.74 -5.45 -12.84
C PRO A 180 5.01 -6.69 -12.31
N VAL A 181 5.72 -7.81 -12.13
CA VAL A 181 5.12 -9.08 -11.70
C VAL A 181 4.48 -8.96 -10.32
N VAL A 182 5.18 -8.35 -9.36
CA VAL A 182 4.67 -8.12 -8.00
C VAL A 182 3.42 -7.25 -8.04
N PHE A 183 3.45 -6.13 -8.76
CA PHE A 183 2.32 -5.20 -8.80
C PHE A 183 1.10 -5.78 -9.52
N ILE A 184 1.31 -6.53 -10.61
CA ILE A 184 0.23 -7.26 -11.32
C ILE A 184 -0.37 -8.34 -10.40
N ALA A 185 0.48 -9.18 -9.80
CA ALA A 185 0.03 -10.26 -8.92
C ALA A 185 -0.75 -9.71 -7.72
N LEU A 186 -0.27 -8.63 -7.10
CA LEU A 186 -0.93 -7.97 -5.99
C LEU A 186 -2.29 -7.39 -6.41
N GLY A 187 -2.35 -6.70 -7.56
CA GLY A 187 -3.61 -6.15 -8.06
C GLY A 187 -4.66 -7.22 -8.34
N ILE A 188 -4.26 -8.32 -8.98
CA ILE A 188 -5.14 -9.49 -9.19
C ILE A 188 -5.58 -10.11 -7.87
N TYR A 189 -4.65 -10.29 -6.92
CA TYR A 189 -4.93 -10.87 -5.61
C TYR A 189 -5.97 -10.04 -4.84
N ILE A 190 -5.78 -8.72 -4.74
CA ILE A 190 -6.72 -7.81 -4.07
C ILE A 190 -8.10 -7.91 -4.71
N MET A 191 -8.19 -7.88 -6.05
CA MET A 191 -9.45 -8.00 -6.77
C MET A 191 -10.14 -9.36 -6.55
N TYR A 192 -9.37 -10.45 -6.48
CA TYR A 192 -9.88 -11.80 -6.27
C TYR A 192 -10.40 -12.01 -4.84
N GLU A 193 -9.59 -11.67 -3.84
CA GLU A 193 -9.89 -11.84 -2.41
C GLU A 193 -11.13 -11.05 -1.99
N ASN A 194 -11.29 -9.86 -2.60
CA ASN A 194 -12.43 -8.99 -2.36
C ASN A 194 -13.65 -9.31 -3.23
N GLY A 195 -13.62 -10.38 -4.05
CA GLY A 195 -14.80 -10.80 -4.83
C GLY A 195 -15.09 -9.94 -6.07
N THR A 196 -14.18 -9.05 -6.46
CA THR A 196 -14.38 -8.08 -7.54
C THR A 196 -14.45 -8.77 -8.89
N ILE A 197 -13.52 -9.70 -9.14
CA ILE A 197 -13.44 -10.44 -10.40
C ILE A 197 -14.73 -11.24 -10.61
N GLN A 198 -15.17 -11.97 -9.59
CA GLN A 198 -16.37 -12.81 -9.61
C GLN A 198 -17.63 -11.97 -9.87
N THR A 199 -17.70 -10.78 -9.26
CA THR A 199 -18.82 -9.86 -9.44
C THR A 199 -18.88 -9.31 -10.87
N ILE A 200 -17.73 -8.89 -11.43
CA ILE A 200 -17.64 -8.40 -12.81
C ILE A 200 -17.99 -9.50 -13.81
N VAL A 201 -17.45 -10.72 -13.63
CA VAL A 201 -17.75 -11.88 -14.49
C VAL A 201 -19.26 -12.17 -14.49
N LYS A 202 -19.88 -12.19 -13.30
CA LYS A 202 -21.33 -12.38 -13.15
C LYS A 202 -22.15 -11.26 -13.81
N MET A 203 -21.70 -10.00 -13.73
CA MET A 203 -22.35 -8.87 -14.39
C MET A 203 -22.24 -8.93 -15.93
N LEU A 204 -21.14 -9.49 -16.44
CA LEU A 204 -20.91 -9.69 -17.87
C LEU A 204 -21.65 -10.92 -18.43
N GLY A 205 -22.30 -11.71 -17.59
CA GLY A 205 -23.03 -12.91 -18.00
C GLY A 205 -22.13 -14.06 -18.46
N ILE A 206 -20.88 -14.07 -18.00
CA ILE A 206 -19.87 -15.12 -18.25
C ILE A 206 -19.86 -16.11 -17.09
#